data_AF-A0A9D1JNF6-F1
#
_entry.id   AF-A0A9D1JNF6-F1
#
_cell.length_a   1.000
_cell.length_b   1.000
_cell.length_c   1.000
_cell.angle_alpha   90.00
_cell.angle_beta   90.00
_cell.angle_gamma   90.00
#
_symmetry.space_group_name_H-M   'P 1'
#
loop_
_entity.id
_entity.type
_entity.pdbx_description
1 polymer ?
#
loop_
_entity_poly.entity_id
_entity_poly.type
_entity_poly.pdbx_seq_one_letter_code
_entity_poly.pdbx_strand_id
1 'polypeptide(L)'
;MKTQRINYATPMAFGALKRDSSTMTKALFNIVSEYPAVKEFGKKYDATLSVSAFYSSKNPSRQQLALTFDDIKPKGFVEKIKQAFSKKVVNAIRVKTHATNEEDFLAEIANQHTDSIFRIYNK
;
A
#
# COMPACT_ATOMS: atom_id res chain seq x y z
N MET A 1 -39.27 -4.17 31.30
CA MET A 1 -37.92 -4.23 30.70
C MET A 1 -37.92 -3.37 29.43
N LYS A 2 -37.05 -2.36 29.34
CA LYS A 2 -36.92 -1.54 28.12
C LYS A 2 -35.76 -2.10 27.28
N THR A 3 -36.08 -2.74 26.17
CA THR A 3 -35.10 -3.25 25.21
C THR A 3 -34.60 -2.07 24.37
N GLN A 4 -33.37 -1.63 24.63
CA GLN A 4 -32.71 -0.58 23.87
C GLN A 4 -32.22 -1.19 22.55
N ARG A 5 -32.78 -0.73 21.42
CA ARG A 5 -32.27 -1.07 20.08
C ARG A 5 -30.90 -0.41 19.94
N ILE A 6 -29.84 -1.21 20.08
CA ILE A 6 -28.49 -0.80 19.73
C ILE A 6 -28.49 -0.71 18.20
N ASN A 7 -28.49 0.51 17.66
CA ASN A 7 -28.08 0.72 16.29
C ASN A 7 -26.62 0.29 16.23
N TYR A 8 -26.35 -0.87 15.65
CA TYR A 8 -25.00 -1.20 15.22
C TYR A 8 -24.56 -0.06 14.31
N ALA A 9 -23.61 0.74 14.77
CA ALA A 9 -22.77 1.49 13.85
C ALA A 9 -22.29 0.45 12.84
N THR A 10 -22.65 0.66 11.58
CA THR A 10 -22.13 -0.13 10.45
C THR A 10 -20.64 -0.33 10.69
N PRO A 11 -20.14 -1.57 10.78
CA PRO A 11 -18.71 -1.77 10.95
C PRO A 11 -18.03 -1.12 9.75
N MET A 12 -17.11 -0.19 10.06
CA MET A 12 -16.19 0.47 9.14
C MET A 12 -15.78 -0.49 8.02
N ALA A 13 -15.88 -0.04 6.77
CA ALA A 13 -15.65 -0.86 5.57
C ALA A 13 -14.49 -1.85 5.77
N PHE A 14 -14.82 -3.15 5.77
CA PHE A 14 -13.89 -4.26 5.77
C PHE A 14 -12.90 -4.05 4.62
N GLY A 15 -11.65 -3.75 4.95
CA GLY A 15 -10.65 -3.40 3.97
C GLY A 15 -9.52 -2.55 4.54
N ALA A 16 -9.41 -1.29 4.15
CA ALA A 16 -8.36 -0.32 4.50
C ALA A 16 -6.88 -0.78 4.35
N LEU A 17 -6.11 0.04 3.62
CA LEU A 17 -4.65 0.03 3.74
C LEU A 17 -4.28 0.25 5.21
N LYS A 18 -3.31 -0.52 5.70
CA LYS A 18 -2.81 -0.43 7.08
C LYS A 18 -1.42 0.15 7.07
N ARG A 19 -1.02 0.72 8.20
CA ARG A 19 0.34 1.22 8.41
C ARG A 19 1.14 0.21 9.22
N ASP A 20 2.33 -0.14 8.76
CA ASP A 20 3.34 -0.72 9.63
C ASP A 20 3.82 0.35 10.61
N SER A 21 3.49 0.15 11.88
CA SER A 21 3.75 1.14 12.93
C SER A 21 5.23 1.29 13.28
N SER A 22 6.06 0.33 12.88
CA SER A 22 7.49 0.31 13.17
C SER A 22 8.32 1.10 12.14
N THR A 23 7.86 1.16 10.88
CA THR A 23 8.65 1.70 9.77
C THR A 23 8.07 2.96 9.13
N MET A 24 6.79 3.26 9.36
CA MET A 24 6.10 4.39 8.74
C MET A 24 5.37 5.18 9.81
N THR A 25 5.49 6.51 9.85
CA THR A 25 4.74 7.34 10.83
C THR A 25 3.27 7.51 10.42
N LYS A 26 2.39 7.87 11.36
CA LYS A 26 0.96 8.12 11.06
C LYS A 26 0.78 9.29 10.09
N ALA A 27 1.59 10.34 10.23
CA ALA A 27 1.57 11.49 9.33
C ALA A 27 1.96 11.07 7.91
N LEU A 28 3.06 10.33 7.76
CA LEU A 28 3.53 9.83 6.47
C LEU A 28 2.50 8.90 5.81
N PHE A 29 1.88 8.00 6.59
CA PHE A 29 0.83 7.12 6.10
C PHE A 29 -0.35 7.89 5.53
N ASN A 30 -0.87 8.88 6.27
CA ASN A 30 -2.03 9.66 5.82
C ASN A 30 -1.74 10.42 4.50
N ILE A 31 -0.52 10.93 4.33
CA ILE A 31 -0.12 11.60 3.10
C ILE A 31 -0.04 10.60 1.95
N VAL A 32 0.70 9.51 2.15
CA VAL A 32 0.95 8.51 1.10
C VAL A 32 -0.33 7.78 0.69
N SER A 33 -1.24 7.49 1.63
CA SER A 33 -2.51 6.81 1.34
C SER A 33 -3.44 7.63 0.45
N GLU A 34 -3.30 8.96 0.45
CA GLU A 34 -4.11 9.85 -0.37
C GLU A 34 -3.56 10.04 -1.79
N TYR A 35 -2.33 9.59 -2.07
CA TYR A 35 -1.78 9.68 -3.41
C TYR A 35 -2.57 8.82 -4.41
N PRO A 36 -2.81 9.31 -5.64
CA PRO A 36 -3.73 8.65 -6.58
C PRO A 36 -3.46 7.17 -6.81
N ALA A 37 -2.19 6.80 -7.04
CA ALA A 37 -1.81 5.41 -7.27
C ALA A 37 -2.08 4.50 -6.06
N VAL A 38 -1.74 4.98 -4.85
CA VAL A 38 -1.90 4.23 -3.60
C VAL A 38 -3.39 4.11 -3.25
N LYS A 39 -4.14 5.19 -3.43
CA LYS A 39 -5.58 5.26 -3.19
C LYS A 39 -6.35 4.33 -4.12
N GLU A 40 -6.04 4.33 -5.42
CA GLU A 40 -6.66 3.40 -6.38
C GLU A 40 -6.32 1.94 -6.07
N PHE A 41 -5.07 1.65 -5.68
CA PHE A 41 -4.69 0.32 -5.23
C PHE A 41 -5.50 -0.12 -4.00
N GLY A 42 -5.61 0.76 -2.99
CA GLY A 42 -6.39 0.53 -1.77
C GLY A 42 -7.88 0.33 -1.98
N LYS A 43 -8.46 0.74 -3.12
CA LYS A 43 -9.86 0.42 -3.46
C LYS A 43 -10.06 -1.06 -3.80
N LYS A 44 -9.07 -1.69 -4.42
CA LYS A 44 -9.16 -3.08 -4.91
C LYS A 44 -8.51 -4.09 -3.98
N TYR A 45 -7.51 -3.66 -3.22
CA TYR A 45 -6.69 -4.50 -2.38
C TYR A 45 -6.56 -3.94 -0.95
N ASP A 46 -6.42 -4.87 -0.01
CA ASP A 46 -5.86 -4.63 1.31
C ASP A 46 -4.36 -4.85 1.26
N ALA A 47 -3.61 -4.04 2.02
CA ALA A 47 -2.19 -4.20 2.18
C ALA A 47 -1.72 -3.44 3.43
N THR A 48 -0.56 -3.83 3.95
CA THR A 48 0.19 -3.07 4.95
C THR A 48 1.26 -2.26 4.26
N LEU A 49 1.23 -0.94 4.43
CA LEU A 49 2.23 -0.01 3.93
C LEU A 49 3.37 0.11 4.93
N SER A 50 4.59 -0.08 4.43
CA SER A 50 5.83 0.11 5.18
C SER A 50 6.83 0.91 4.35
N VAL A 51 7.74 1.61 5.02
CA VAL A 51 8.88 2.26 4.37
C VAL A 51 10.11 1.42 4.64
N SER A 52 10.73 0.93 3.58
CA SER A 52 11.92 0.11 3.68
C SER A 52 13.09 0.83 3.01
N ALA A 53 14.24 0.83 3.67
CA ALA A 53 15.46 1.27 3.03
C ALA A 53 16.08 0.15 2.18
N PHE A 54 16.71 0.51 1.07
CA PHE A 54 17.46 -0.41 0.23
C PHE A 54 18.69 0.29 -0.34
N TYR A 55 19.72 -0.46 -0.70
CA TYR A 55 20.92 0.11 -1.30
C TYR A 55 20.80 0.18 -2.82
N SER A 56 21.27 1.28 -3.40
CA SER A 56 21.26 1.46 -4.85
C SER A 56 22.20 0.45 -5.53
N SER A 57 21.72 -0.19 -6.59
CA SER A 57 22.57 -1.11 -7.38
C SER A 57 23.71 -0.39 -8.09
N LYS A 58 23.58 0.91 -8.36
CA LYS A 58 24.61 1.72 -9.03
C LYS A 58 25.65 2.26 -8.04
N ASN A 59 25.22 2.55 -6.81
CA ASN A 59 26.06 3.10 -5.74
C ASN A 59 25.73 2.38 -4.42
N PRO A 60 26.45 1.30 -4.06
CA PRO A 60 26.12 0.46 -2.89
C PRO A 60 26.16 1.20 -1.56
N SER A 61 26.89 2.31 -1.46
CA SER A 61 26.94 3.16 -0.26
C SER A 61 25.74 4.11 -0.14
N ARG A 62 24.92 4.24 -1.20
CA ARG A 62 23.74 5.13 -1.21
C ARG A 62 22.50 4.35 -0.81
N GLN A 63 22.01 4.62 0.40
CA GLN A 63 20.74 4.12 0.89
C GLN A 63 19.58 4.94 0.29
N GLN A 64 18.58 4.24 -0.24
CA GLN A 64 17.39 4.80 -0.87
C GLN A 64 16.12 4.26 -0.17
N LEU A 65 15.00 4.95 -0.32
CA LEU A 65 13.74 4.59 0.31
C LEU A 65 12.80 3.89 -0.68
N ALA A 66 12.00 2.95 -0.18
CA ALA A 66 11.00 2.27 -0.97
C ALA A 66 9.70 2.13 -0.19
N LEU A 67 8.59 2.33 -0.88
CA LEU A 67 7.26 2.03 -0.36
C LEU A 67 6.98 0.55 -0.59
N THR A 68 6.77 -0.21 0.47
CA THR A 68 6.43 -1.62 0.38
C THR A 68 4.96 -1.81 0.75
N PHE A 69 4.28 -2.66 -0.01
CA PHE A 69 2.94 -3.14 0.25
C PHE A 69 3.08 -4.63 0.59
N ASP A 70 2.81 -4.99 1.83
CA ASP A 70 2.87 -6.36 2.34
C ASP A 70 1.46 -6.89 2.64
N ASP A 71 1.32 -8.22 2.74
CA ASP A 71 0.06 -8.91 3.03
C ASP A 71 -1.08 -8.47 2.09
N ILE A 72 -0.79 -8.47 0.77
CA ILE A 72 -1.73 -7.99 -0.24
C ILE A 72 -2.90 -8.97 -0.39
N LYS A 73 -4.11 -8.51 -0.07
CA LYS A 73 -5.34 -9.31 -0.17
C LYS A 73 -6.38 -8.63 -1.07
N PRO A 74 -6.94 -9.32 -2.06
CA PRO A 74 -8.01 -8.77 -2.89
C PRO A 74 -9.30 -8.57 -2.09
N LYS A 75 -9.94 -7.41 -2.27
CA LYS A 75 -11.25 -7.10 -1.64
C LYS A 75 -12.41 -7.66 -2.45
N GLY A 76 -12.40 -7.36 -3.74
CA GLY A 76 -13.49 -7.69 -4.66
C GLY A 76 -13.51 -9.16 -5.07
N PHE A 77 -14.70 -9.64 -5.41
CA PHE A 77 -14.89 -11.00 -5.93
C PHE A 77 -14.13 -11.22 -7.24
N VAL A 78 -14.08 -10.20 -8.11
CA VAL A 78 -13.37 -10.24 -9.39
C VAL A 78 -11.87 -10.42 -9.17
N GLU A 79 -11.29 -9.66 -8.24
CA GLU A 79 -9.87 -9.71 -7.91
C GLU A 79 -9.50 -11.03 -7.22
N LYS A 80 -10.37 -11.56 -6.35
CA LYS A 80 -10.21 -12.90 -5.76
C LYS A 80 -10.17 -14.00 -6.82
N ILE A 81 -11.07 -13.95 -7.79
CA ILE A 81 -11.08 -14.88 -8.93
C ILE A 81 -9.78 -14.74 -9.73
N LYS A 82 -9.40 -13.51 -10.11
CA LYS A 82 -8.15 -13.28 -10.85
C LYS A 82 -6.93 -13.84 -10.10
N GLN A 83 -6.87 -13.65 -8.78
CA GLN A 83 -5.80 -14.19 -7.96
C GLN A 83 -5.83 -15.73 -7.92
N ALA A 84 -7.01 -16.35 -7.79
CA ALA A 84 -7.16 -17.81 -7.79
C ALA A 84 -6.74 -18.47 -9.11
N PHE A 85 -6.96 -17.79 -10.25
CA PHE A 85 -6.51 -18.25 -11.57
C PHE A 85 -5.10 -17.79 -11.95
N SER A 86 -4.47 -16.93 -11.14
CA SER A 86 -3.10 -16.49 -11.39
C SER A 86 -2.11 -17.56 -10.94
N LYS A 87 -1.15 -17.91 -11.80
CA LYS A 87 -0.05 -18.84 -11.46
C LYS A 87 0.92 -18.27 -10.42
N LYS A 88 0.91 -16.95 -10.21
CA LYS A 88 1.74 -16.25 -9.21
C LYS A 88 0.83 -15.45 -8.30
N VAL A 89 0.80 -15.84 -7.04
CA VAL A 89 0.16 -15.06 -5.98
C VAL A 89 1.20 -14.04 -5.49
N VAL A 90 1.01 -12.78 -5.85
CA VAL A 90 1.86 -11.68 -5.38
C VAL A 90 1.34 -11.22 -4.03
N ASN A 91 2.06 -11.60 -2.97
CA ASN A 91 1.72 -11.25 -1.58
C ASN A 91 2.35 -9.93 -1.11
N ALA A 92 3.39 -9.46 -1.81
CA ALA A 92 4.05 -8.20 -1.51
C ALA A 92 4.60 -7.53 -2.79
N ILE A 93 4.59 -6.21 -2.82
CA ILE A 93 5.25 -5.41 -3.86
C ILE A 93 6.09 -4.31 -3.22
N ARG A 94 7.20 -3.95 -3.88
CA ARG A 94 8.06 -2.86 -3.45
C ARG A 94 8.23 -1.83 -4.56
N VAL A 95 7.77 -0.61 -4.30
CA VAL A 95 7.95 0.56 -5.15
C VAL A 95 9.25 1.26 -4.73
N LYS A 96 10.32 0.97 -5.48
CA LYS A 96 11.66 1.55 -5.24
C LYS A 96 11.69 2.99 -5.76
N THR A 97 12.20 3.92 -4.95
CA THR A 97 12.42 5.31 -5.33
C THR A 97 13.92 5.63 -5.32
N HIS A 98 14.34 6.76 -5.89
CA HIS A 98 15.71 7.24 -5.82
C HIS A 98 15.99 8.13 -4.59
N ALA A 99 14.93 8.47 -3.86
CA ALA A 99 14.94 9.31 -2.67
C ALA A 99 15.84 8.75 -1.57
N THR A 100 16.59 9.64 -0.94
CA THR A 100 17.48 9.34 0.20
C THR A 100 16.99 9.94 1.51
N ASN A 101 15.92 10.76 1.46
CA ASN A 101 15.26 11.40 2.60
C ASN A 101 13.74 11.33 2.40
N GLU A 102 12.97 11.70 3.43
CA GLU A 102 11.51 11.60 3.43
C GLU A 102 10.82 12.57 2.45
N GLU A 103 11.35 13.79 2.29
CA GLU A 103 10.76 14.81 1.40
C GLU A 103 10.84 14.39 -0.07
N ASP A 104 12.02 13.97 -0.52
CA ASP A 104 12.24 13.42 -1.87
C ASP A 104 11.40 12.16 -2.08
N PHE A 105 11.23 11.35 -1.03
CA PHE A 105 10.43 10.13 -1.09
C PHE A 105 8.97 10.45 -1.34
N LEU A 106 8.40 11.41 -0.61
CA LEU A 106 7.03 11.87 -0.83
C LEU A 106 6.84 12.43 -2.23
N ALA A 107 7.78 13.25 -2.73
CA ALA A 107 7.72 13.78 -4.08
C ALA A 107 7.77 12.68 -5.15
N GLU A 108 8.64 11.67 -5.00
CA GLU A 108 8.73 10.56 -5.94
C GLU A 108 7.48 9.68 -5.94
N ILE A 109 6.86 9.42 -4.78
CA ILE A 109 5.60 8.66 -4.73
C ILE A 109 4.44 9.47 -5.30
N ALA A 110 4.37 10.78 -5.03
CA ALA A 110 3.34 11.66 -5.57
C ALA A 110 3.35 11.72 -7.10
N ASN A 111 4.55 11.67 -7.70
CA ASN A 111 4.75 11.70 -9.15
C ASN A 111 4.52 10.32 -9.83
N GLN A 112 4.28 9.26 -9.06
CA GLN A 112 3.94 7.96 -9.64
C GLN A 112 2.61 8.04 -10.38
N HIS A 113 2.61 7.62 -11.64
CA HIS A 113 1.37 7.47 -12.40
C HIS A 113 0.45 6.47 -11.69
N THR A 114 -0.86 6.72 -11.72
CA THR A 114 -1.90 5.95 -11.01
C THR A 114 -1.82 4.43 -11.25
N ASP A 115 -1.39 4.02 -12.45
CA ASP A 115 -1.24 2.62 -12.86
C ASP A 115 0.09 1.95 -12.45
N SER A 116 1.08 2.70 -11.99
CA SER A 116 2.45 2.18 -11.79
C SER A 116 2.50 1.07 -10.76
N ILE A 117 1.70 1.18 -9.69
CA ILE A 117 1.61 0.18 -8.62
C ILE A 117 0.95 -1.10 -9.15
N PHE A 118 -0.12 -0.98 -9.94
CA PHE A 118 -0.78 -2.13 -10.57
C PHE A 118 0.12 -2.83 -11.58
N ARG A 119 0.94 -2.08 -12.33
CA ARG A 119 1.92 -2.67 -13.26
C ARG A 119 2.96 -3.50 -12.53
N ILE A 120 3.42 -3.06 -11.36
CA ILE A 120 4.35 -3.83 -10.54
C ILE A 120 3.66 -5.07 -9.96
N TYR A 121 2.40 -4.93 -9.51
CA TYR A 121 1.62 -6.02 -8.96
C TYR A 121 1.28 -7.13 -9.97
N ASN A 122 0.99 -6.78 -11.22
CA ASN A 122 0.57 -7.72 -12.25
C ASN A 122 1.74 -8.34 -13.07
N LYS A 123 3.00 -8.08 -12.69
CA LYS A 123 4.19 -8.57 -13.40
C LYS A 123 4.62 -9.96 -12.91
#